data_AF-A0AAV2ZPB2-F1
#
_entry.id   AF-A0AAV2ZPB2-F1
#
_cell.length_a   1.000
_cell.length_b   1.000
_cell.length_c   1.000
_cell.angle_alpha   90.00
_cell.angle_beta   90.00
_cell.angle_gamma   90.00
#
_symmetry.space_group_name_H-M   'P 1'
#
loop_
_entity.id
_entity.type
_entity.pdbx_description
1 polymer ?
#
loop_
_entity_poly.entity_id
_entity_poly.type
_entity_poly.pdbx_seq_one_letter_code
_entity_poly.pdbx_strand_id
1 'polypeptide(L)'
;MKLFSSADVRRLLHNKYVAILGDFIQRSVYKDFVKILQNDEFLTENQLKRKGEMSFANDLLGDLWSTQFHFHFELRFRVEDATHSNQLANWKYTCILMAHIAQAWGL
;
A
#
# COMPACT_ATOMS: atom_id res chain seq x y z
N MET A 1 -1.45 -12.80 -11.72
CA MET A 1 -1.62 -11.75 -10.70
C MET A 1 -3.02 -11.19 -10.86
N LYS A 2 -3.88 -11.23 -9.83
CA LYS A 2 -5.23 -10.66 -9.90
C LYS A 2 -5.12 -9.14 -9.77
N LEU A 3 -5.73 -8.42 -10.70
CA LEU A 3 -5.93 -6.98 -10.59
C LEU A 3 -7.25 -6.74 -9.87
N PHE A 4 -7.26 -5.78 -8.95
CA PHE A 4 -8.44 -5.43 -8.17
C PHE A 4 -8.93 -4.07 -8.62
N SER A 5 -10.20 -3.98 -8.97
CA SER A 5 -10.89 -2.71 -9.17
C SER A 5 -11.33 -2.09 -7.84
N SER A 6 -11.70 -0.82 -7.86
CA SER A 6 -12.30 -0.10 -6.75
C SER A 6 -13.57 -0.82 -6.25
N ALA A 7 -14.34 -1.43 -7.15
CA ALA A 7 -15.50 -2.24 -6.79
C ALA A 7 -15.10 -3.51 -6.03
N ASP A 8 -14.05 -4.21 -6.49
CA ASP A 8 -13.52 -5.39 -5.80
C ASP A 8 -13.01 -5.03 -4.40
N VAL A 9 -12.23 -3.95 -4.29
CA VAL A 9 -11.65 -3.52 -3.01
C VAL A 9 -12.74 -3.01 -2.06
N ARG A 10 -13.72 -2.23 -2.53
CA ARG A 10 -14.86 -1.80 -1.70
C ARG A 10 -15.67 -2.98 -1.19
N ARG A 11 -15.93 -3.99 -2.04
CA ARG A 11 -16.62 -5.22 -1.63
C ARG A 11 -15.80 -5.99 -0.60
N LEU A 12 -14.49 -6.10 -0.85
CA LEU A 12 -13.56 -6.79 0.03
C LEU A 12 -13.56 -6.15 1.42
N LEU A 13 -13.39 -4.84 1.49
CA LEU A 13 -13.28 -4.06 2.73
C LEU A 13 -14.63 -3.67 3.36
N HIS A 14 -15.75 -4.10 2.78
CA HIS A 14 -17.08 -3.69 3.23
C HIS A 14 -17.32 -4.07 4.70
N ASN A 15 -17.72 -3.08 5.52
CA ASN A 15 -17.97 -3.23 6.95
C ASN A 15 -16.76 -3.73 7.75
N LYS A 16 -15.54 -3.33 7.34
CA LYS A 16 -14.30 -3.68 8.02
C LYS A 16 -13.49 -2.41 8.28
N TYR A 17 -12.86 -2.37 9.45
CA TYR A 17 -11.82 -1.38 9.74
C TYR A 17 -10.47 -1.99 9.36
N VAL A 18 -9.71 -1.30 8.52
CA VAL A 18 -8.39 -1.73 8.07
C VAL A 18 -7.34 -0.78 8.63
N ALA A 19 -6.41 -1.33 9.41
CA ALA A 19 -5.22 -0.62 9.86
C ALA A 19 -3.99 -1.26 9.17
N ILE A 20 -3.17 -0.45 8.53
CA ILE A 20 -1.90 -0.87 7.92
C ILE A 20 -0.76 -0.36 8.80
N LEU A 21 -0.03 -1.28 9.42
CA LEU A 21 1.11 -0.98 10.29
C LEU A 21 2.40 -1.44 9.61
N GLY A 22 3.42 -0.58 9.58
CA GLY A 22 4.71 -0.93 9.02
C GLY A 22 5.61 0.27 8.74
N ASP A 23 6.59 0.05 7.87
CA ASP A 23 7.58 1.04 7.46
C ASP A 23 7.14 1.82 6.21
N PHE A 24 8.10 2.43 5.51
CA PHE A 24 7.85 3.22 4.31
C PHE A 24 7.27 2.40 3.14
N ILE A 25 7.51 1.08 3.09
CA ILE A 25 6.93 0.17 2.10
C ILE A 25 5.44 -0.01 2.38
N GLN A 26 5.05 -0.37 3.60
CA GLN A 26 3.64 -0.52 3.97
C GLN A 26 2.89 0.82 3.87
N ARG A 27 3.56 1.94 4.17
CA ARG A 27 3.01 3.28 3.90
C ARG A 27 2.71 3.50 2.42
N SER A 28 3.56 3.01 1.53
CA SER A 28 3.36 3.11 0.07
C SER A 28 2.22 2.21 -0.41
N VAL A 29 2.08 1.02 0.18
CA VAL A 29 0.95 0.11 -0.08
C VAL A 29 -0.37 0.69 0.44
N TYR A 30 -0.37 1.28 1.64
CA TYR A 30 -1.54 1.99 2.17
C TYR A 30 -2.02 3.10 1.22
N LYS A 31 -1.09 3.91 0.73
CA LYS A 31 -1.40 4.98 -0.21
C LYS A 31 -1.96 4.44 -1.54
N ASP A 32 -1.44 3.33 -2.05
CA ASP A 32 -2.04 2.64 -3.21
C ASP A 32 -3.47 2.16 -2.90
N PHE A 33 -3.70 1.59 -1.71
CA PHE A 33 -5.04 1.17 -1.27
C PHE A 33 -6.04 2.32 -1.33
N VAL A 34 -5.67 3.50 -0.82
CA VAL A 34 -6.51 4.69 -0.85
C VAL A 34 -6.80 5.11 -2.29
N LYS A 35 -5.81 5.08 -3.19
CA LYS A 35 -6.01 5.42 -4.61
C LYS A 35 -6.94 4.43 -5.32
N ILE A 36 -6.73 3.12 -5.15
CA ILE A 36 -7.60 2.11 -5.77
C ILE A 36 -9.03 2.26 -5.24
N LEU A 37 -9.19 2.45 -3.93
CA LEU A 37 -10.51 2.64 -3.30
C LEU A 37 -11.26 3.86 -3.81
N GLN A 38 -10.56 4.94 -4.14
CA GLN A 38 -11.19 6.19 -4.55
C GLN A 38 -11.46 6.20 -6.05
N ASN A 39 -10.46 5.85 -6.86
CA ASN A 39 -10.50 6.14 -8.29
C ASN A 39 -9.79 5.14 -9.20
N ASP A 40 -9.61 3.87 -8.80
CA ASP A 40 -9.01 2.83 -9.66
C ASP A 40 -7.57 3.16 -10.13
N GLU A 41 -6.86 4.00 -9.37
CA GLU A 41 -5.49 4.43 -9.69
C GLU A 41 -4.47 3.88 -8.70
N PHE A 42 -3.20 3.96 -9.08
CA PHE A 42 -2.04 3.69 -8.22
C PHE A 42 -1.25 4.99 -8.00
N LEU A 43 -0.32 4.98 -7.04
CA LEU A 43 0.61 6.09 -6.85
C LEU A 43 1.43 6.36 -8.10
N THR A 44 1.69 7.64 -8.38
CA THR A 44 2.74 8.04 -9.31
C THR A 44 4.12 7.95 -8.64
N GLU A 45 5.20 7.89 -9.43
CA GLU A 45 6.57 7.89 -8.88
C GLU A 45 6.83 9.07 -7.94
N ASN A 46 6.32 10.26 -8.28
CA ASN A 46 6.47 11.45 -7.45
C ASN A 46 5.77 11.27 -6.10
N GLN A 47 4.57 10.68 -6.08
CA GLN A 47 3.83 10.43 -4.83
C GLN A 47 4.49 9.33 -3.99
N LEU A 48 5.12 8.34 -4.62
CA LEU A 48 5.86 7.26 -3.98
C LEU A 48 7.11 7.80 -3.23
N LYS A 49 7.77 8.81 -3.80
CA LYS A 49 8.97 9.44 -3.21
C LYS A 49 8.65 10.39 -2.05
N ARG A 50 7.41 10.86 -1.90
CA ARG A 50 7.03 11.79 -0.81
C ARG A 50 6.92 11.10 0.55
N LYS A 51 7.61 11.67 1.54
CA LYS A 51 7.68 11.22 2.94
C LYS A 51 7.25 12.35 3.88
N GLY A 52 6.89 12.02 5.12
CA GLY A 52 6.55 13.00 6.16
C GLY A 52 5.16 13.64 6.04
N GLU A 53 4.29 13.14 5.16
CA GLU A 53 2.90 13.63 5.07
C GLU A 53 2.07 13.08 6.25
N MET A 54 1.26 13.92 6.89
CA MET A 54 0.33 13.53 7.97
C MET A 54 -1.01 12.97 7.44
N SER A 55 -1.24 13.11 6.13
CA SER A 55 -2.47 12.70 5.46
C SER A 55 -2.19 12.40 4.00
N PHE A 56 -2.99 11.54 3.40
CA PHE A 56 -2.91 11.26 1.96
C PHE A 56 -4.32 11.07 1.39
N ALA A 57 -4.63 11.79 0.31
CA ALA A 57 -5.92 11.73 -0.38
C ALA A 57 -7.14 11.83 0.58
N ASN A 58 -7.09 12.81 1.49
CA ASN A 58 -8.09 13.07 2.55
C ASN A 58 -8.27 11.95 3.58
N ASP A 59 -7.35 10.98 3.63
CA ASP A 59 -7.29 9.98 4.68
C ASP A 59 -6.12 10.23 5.64
N LEU A 60 -6.27 9.77 6.87
CA LEU A 60 -5.35 10.04 7.98
C LEU A 60 -4.17 9.08 7.97
N LEU A 61 -2.95 9.63 7.89
CA LEU A 61 -1.72 8.90 8.16
C LEU A 61 -1.30 9.23 9.59
N GLY A 62 -1.62 8.33 10.52
CA GLY A 62 -1.20 8.49 11.91
C GLY A 62 0.33 8.55 12.02
N ASP A 63 0.84 9.53 12.78
CA ASP A 63 2.25 9.59 13.16
C ASP A 63 2.50 8.57 14.27
N LEU A 64 2.74 7.31 13.90
CA LEU A 64 3.52 6.43 14.77
C LEU A 64 4.99 6.78 14.53
N TRP A 65 5.48 7.76 15.28
CA TRP A 65 6.91 8.08 15.36
C TRP A 65 7.69 6.77 15.59
N SER A 66 8.53 6.42 14.62
CA SER A 66 9.58 5.40 14.70
C SER A 66 9.22 4.09 15.40
N THR A 67 8.72 3.11 14.66
CA THR A 67 9.13 1.73 14.94
C THR A 67 9.72 1.16 13.68
N GLN A 68 11.05 1.21 13.61
CA GLN A 68 11.83 0.41 12.68
C GLN A 68 11.55 -1.06 13.00
N PHE A 69 10.47 -1.61 12.45
CA PHE A 69 10.30 -3.05 12.38
C PHE A 69 11.20 -3.54 11.25
N HIS A 70 12.35 -4.10 11.62
CA HIS A 70 13.30 -4.69 10.68
C HIS A 70 12.73 -6.02 10.17
N PHE A 71 11.96 -5.98 9.09
CA PHE A 71 11.56 -7.17 8.34
C PHE A 71 12.53 -7.38 7.18
N HIS A 72 13.13 -8.57 7.09
CA HIS A 72 13.98 -8.96 5.97
C HIS A 72 13.10 -9.22 4.75
N PHE A 73 12.94 -8.21 3.89
CA PHE A 73 12.23 -8.34 2.61
C PHE A 73 13.24 -8.30 1.46
N GLU A 74 13.15 -9.27 0.54
CA GLU A 74 14.10 -9.47 -0.56
C GLU A 74 14.32 -8.20 -1.40
N LEU A 75 15.59 -7.82 -1.52
CA LEU A 75 16.14 -6.59 -2.15
C LEU A 75 15.96 -6.49 -3.67
N ARG A 76 15.12 -7.29 -4.31
CA ARG A 76 15.11 -7.46 -5.78
C ARG A 76 14.36 -6.38 -6.56
N PHE A 77 13.70 -5.42 -5.90
CA PHE A 77 12.82 -4.45 -6.57
C PHE A 77 13.00 -2.98 -6.15
N ARG A 78 14.16 -2.61 -5.59
CA ARG A 78 14.49 -1.20 -5.37
C ARG A 78 14.81 -0.50 -6.69
N VAL A 79 14.44 0.77 -6.81
CA VAL A 79 14.99 1.70 -7.81
C VAL A 79 16.49 1.89 -7.51
N GLU A 80 17.29 2.30 -8.49
CA GLU A 80 18.75 2.52 -8.37
C GLU A 80 19.19 3.35 -7.13
N ASP A 81 18.29 4.13 -6.54
CA ASP A 81 18.53 4.90 -5.32
C ASP A 81 18.56 4.07 -4.01
N ALA A 82 18.40 2.75 -4.10
CA ALA A 82 18.44 1.78 -3.02
C ALA A 82 17.54 2.13 -1.82
N THR A 83 16.58 3.05 -1.94
CA THR A 83 15.75 3.56 -0.85
C THR A 83 14.26 3.53 -1.17
N HIS A 84 13.89 3.49 -2.46
CA HIS A 84 12.50 3.41 -2.89
C HIS A 84 12.25 2.12 -3.70
N SER A 85 11.08 1.51 -3.52
CA SER A 85 10.58 0.48 -4.44
C SER A 85 10.18 1.15 -5.76
N ASN A 86 10.30 0.45 -6.89
CA ASN A 86 9.73 0.95 -8.15
C ASN A 86 8.20 0.88 -8.10
N GLN A 87 7.49 1.75 -8.82
CA GLN A 87 6.03 1.79 -8.93
C GLN A 87 5.43 0.41 -9.27
N LEU A 88 6.06 -0.35 -10.17
CA LEU A 88 5.64 -1.70 -10.52
C LEU A 88 5.75 -2.68 -9.34
N ALA A 89 6.76 -2.53 -8.49
CA ALA A 89 6.93 -3.36 -7.31
C ALA A 89 5.88 -3.04 -6.24
N ASN A 90 5.61 -1.75 -6.02
CA ASN A 90 4.58 -1.31 -5.10
C ASN A 90 3.21 -1.86 -5.51
N TRP A 91 2.86 -1.74 -6.79
CA TRP A 91 1.64 -2.35 -7.35
C TRP A 91 1.58 -3.86 -7.08
N LYS A 92 2.66 -4.59 -7.35
CA LYS A 92 2.71 -6.04 -7.10
C LYS A 92 2.47 -6.38 -5.64
N TYR A 93 3.10 -5.66 -4.70
CA TYR A 93 2.88 -5.87 -3.27
C TYR A 93 1.44 -5.59 -2.86
N THR A 94 0.86 -4.50 -3.35
CA THR A 94 -0.54 -4.15 -3.13
C THR A 94 -1.47 -5.26 -3.61
N CYS A 95 -1.26 -5.80 -4.82
CA CYS A 95 -2.05 -6.91 -5.35
C CYS A 95 -1.92 -8.21 -4.53
N ILE A 96 -0.70 -8.54 -4.09
CA ILE A 96 -0.46 -9.73 -3.25
C ILE A 96 -1.16 -9.58 -1.90
N LEU A 97 -1.06 -8.41 -1.27
CA LEU A 97 -1.73 -8.13 -0.01
C LEU A 97 -3.25 -8.25 -0.15
N MET A 98 -3.85 -7.66 -1.19
CA MET A 98 -5.29 -7.75 -1.44
C MET A 98 -5.74 -9.21 -1.68
N ALA A 99 -4.94 -10.02 -2.37
CA ALA A 99 -5.24 -11.43 -2.56
C ALA A 99 -5.23 -12.20 -1.22
N HIS A 100 -4.26 -11.93 -0.34
CA HIS A 100 -4.23 -12.55 0.98
C HIS A 100 -5.38 -12.10 1.87
N ILE A 101 -5.77 -10.81 1.80
CA ILE A 101 -6.93 -10.29 2.53
C ILE A 101 -8.22 -10.99 2.04
N ALA A 102 -8.41 -11.14 0.72
CA ALA A 102 -9.54 -11.86 0.14
C ALA A 102 -9.60 -13.30 0.64
N GLN A 103 -8.47 -14.01 0.59
CA GLN A 103 -8.37 -15.38 1.11
C GLN A 103 -8.67 -15.45 2.62
N ALA A 104 -8.15 -14.53 3.42
CA ALA A 104 -8.35 -14.49 4.87
C ALA A 104 -9.81 -14.18 5.25
N TRP A 105 -10.55 -13.46 4.38
CA TRP A 105 -11.97 -13.17 4.57
C TRP A 105 -12.91 -14.14 3.86
N GLY A 106 -12.37 -15.15 3.17
CA GLY A 106 -13.16 -16.19 2.49
C GLY A 106 -13.87 -15.70 1.22
N LEU A 107 -13.28 -14.76 0.48
CA LEU A 107 -13.82 -14.16 -0.75
C LEU A 107 -12.99 -14.49 -2.00
#